data_AF-A0A5D0SD46-F1
#
_entry.id   AF-A0A5D0SD46-F1
#
_cell.length_a   1.000
_cell.length_b   1.000
_cell.length_c   1.000
_cell.angle_alpha   90.00
_cell.angle_beta   90.00
_cell.angle_gamma   90.00
#
_symmetry.space_group_name_H-M   'P 1'
#
loop_
_entity.id
_entity.type
_entity.pdbx_description
1 polymer ?
#
loop_
_entity_poly.entity_id
_entity_poly.type
_entity_poly.pdbx_seq_one_letter_code
_entity_poly.pdbx_strand_id
1 'polypeptide(L)' 'MASTPEDVKKKVEELREKIRYHNYRYYIKNDPVITDREYDSLMDEL' A
#
# COMPACT_ATOMS: atom_id res chain seq x y z
N MET A 1 -4.04 9.51 -22.75
CA MET A 1 -3.76 10.62 -21.82
C MET A 1 -2.50 10.25 -21.09
N ALA A 2 -1.40 10.97 -21.32
CA ALA A 2 -0.12 10.66 -20.69
C ALA A 2 -0.26 10.90 -19.18
N SER A 3 -0.05 9.88 -18.36
CA SER A 3 0.00 10.00 -16.90
C SER A 3 1.10 11.00 -16.56
N THR A 4 0.72 12.17 -16.06
CA THR A 4 1.68 13.19 -15.66
C THR A 4 2.53 12.65 -14.50
N PRO A 5 3.80 13.07 -14.34
CA PRO A 5 4.67 12.61 -13.24
C PRO A 5 4.02 12.79 -11.86
N GLU A 6 3.19 13.82 -11.69
CA GLU A 6 2.36 14.05 -10.52
C GLU A 6 1.33 12.94 -10.25
N ASP A 7 0.67 12.39 -11.29
CA ASP A 7 -0.33 11.34 -11.13
C ASP A 7 0.29 10.03 -10.66
N VAL A 8 1.49 9.74 -11.17
CA VAL A 8 2.26 8.56 -10.75
C VAL A 8 2.70 8.72 -9.30
N LYS A 9 3.21 9.90 -8.91
CA LYS A 9 3.56 10.18 -7.51
C LYS A 9 2.38 10.02 -6.56
N LYS A 10 1.20 10.52 -6.95
CA LYS A 10 0.00 10.41 -6.14
C LYS A 10 -0.43 8.95 -5.94
N LYS A 11 -0.40 8.14 -7.00
CA LYS A 11 -0.67 6.69 -6.90
C LYS A 11 0.33 5.98 -5.98
N VAL A 12 1.61 6.31 -6.08
CA VAL A 12 2.66 5.75 -5.22
C VAL A 12 2.46 6.17 -3.76
N GLU A 13 2.05 7.41 -3.50
CA GLU A 13 1.70 7.87 -2.14
C GLU A 13 0.48 7.13 -1.57
N GLU A 14 -0.57 6.94 -2.37
CA GLU A 14 -1.77 6.18 -1.97
C GLU A 14 -1.43 4.71 -1.66
N LEU A 15 -0.58 4.07 -2.48
CA LEU A 15 -0.08 2.71 -2.23
C LEU A 15 0.73 2.65 -0.92
N ARG A 16 1.62 3.62 -0.69
CA ARG A 16 2.41 3.71 0.55
C ARG A 16 1.52 3.91 1.78
N GLU A 17 0.47 4.71 1.69
CA GLU A 17 -0.48 4.87 2.80
C GLU A 17 -1.23 3.57 3.11
N LYS A 18 -1.70 2.85 2.09
CA LYS A 18 -2.33 1.53 2.28
C LYS A 18 -1.37 0.57 2.99
N ILE A 19 -0.15 0.43 2.50
CA ILE A 19 0.87 -0.45 3.10
C ILE A 19 1.14 -0.06 4.56
N ARG A 20 1.28 1.24 4.86
CA ARG A 20 1.45 1.72 6.24
C ARG A 20 0.25 1.40 7.13
N TYR A 21 -0.96 1.56 6.62
CA TYR A 21 -2.18 1.21 7.34
C TYR A 21 -2.24 -0.28 7.69
N HIS A 22 -1.90 -1.14 6.73
CA HIS A 22 -1.85 -2.59 6.95
C HIS A 22 -0.75 -2.98 7.92
N ASN A 23 0.46 -2.41 7.80
CA ASN A 23 1.54 -2.61 8.77
C ASN A 23 1.16 -2.17 10.18
N TYR A 24 0.53 -1.00 10.32
CA TYR A 24 0.05 -0.53 11.61
C TYR A 24 -0.95 -1.52 12.20
N ARG A 25 -1.88 -2.05 11.42
CA ARG A 25 -2.84 -3.04 11.92
C ARG A 25 -2.20 -4.38 12.27
N TYR A 26 -1.22 -4.82 11.48
CA TYR A 26 -0.47 -6.04 11.72
C TYR A 26 0.38 -5.95 12.99
N TYR A 27 1.24 -4.93 13.11
CA TYR A 27 2.21 -4.82 14.20
C TYR A 27 1.67 -4.15 15.46
N ILE A 28 0.76 -3.17 15.34
CA ILE A 28 0.27 -2.38 16.50
C ILE A 28 -1.06 -2.95 16.98
N LYS A 29 -2.01 -3.21 16.06
CA LYS A 29 -3.33 -3.72 16.45
C LYS A 29 -3.39 -5.24 16.60
N ASN A 30 -2.39 -5.99 16.14
CA ASN A 30 -2.43 -7.46 16.01
C ASN A 30 -3.73 -7.94 15.34
N ASP A 31 -4.22 -7.16 14.38
CA ASP A 31 -5.51 -7.34 13.71
C ASP A 31 -5.33 -7.21 12.19
N PRO A 32 -4.68 -8.20 11.56
CA PRO A 32 -4.41 -8.20 10.14
C PRO A 32 -5.72 -8.22 9.35
N VAL A 33 -5.90 -7.23 8.48
CA VAL A 33 -7.08 -7.11 7.59
C VAL A 33 -6.87 -7.73 6.23
N ILE A 34 -5.61 -7.99 5.88
CA ILE A 34 -5.21 -8.59 4.62
C ILE A 34 -4.29 -9.76 4.93
N THR A 35 -4.29 -10.73 4.04
CA THR A 35 -3.39 -11.89 4.09
C THR A 35 -1.97 -11.49 3.67
N ASP A 36 -0.97 -12.27 4.08
CA ASP A 36 0.42 -12.03 3.69
C ASP A 36 0.59 -11.94 2.17
N ARG A 37 -0.13 -12.78 1.41
CA ARG A 37 -0.13 -12.74 -0.07
C ARG A 37 -0.69 -11.44 -0.65
N GLU A 38 -1.72 -10.88 -0.03
CA GLU A 38 -2.28 -9.59 -0.45
C GLU A 38 -1.32 -8.44 -0.12
N TYR A 39 -0.60 -8.54 1.01
CA TYR A 39 0.45 -7.58 1.36
C TYR A 39 1.64 -7.66 0.39
N ASP A 40 2.09 -8.87 0.04
CA ASP A 40 3.14 -9.09 -0.95
C ASP A 40 2.75 -8.49 -2.31
N SER A 41 1.50 -8.70 -2.74
CA SER A 41 0.98 -8.12 -3.99
C SER A 41 0.97 -6.59 -3.97
N LEU A 42 0.67 -5.97 -2.82
CA LEU A 42 0.73 -4.50 -2.66
C LEU A 42 2.17 -3.98 -2.71
N MET A 43 3.14 -4.76 -2.22
CA MET A 43 4.56 -4.42 -2.31
C MET A 43 5.13 -4.61 -3.71
N ASP A 44 4.66 -5.60 -4.46
CA ASP A 44 5.05 -5.81 -5.86
C ASP A 44 4.50 -4.72 -6.79
N GLU A 45 3.37 -4.08 -6.43
CA GLU A 45 2.76 -2.97 -7.17
C GLU A 45 3.46 -1.62 -6.92
N LEU A 46 4.20 -1.49 -5.81
CA LEU A 46 4.86 -0.25 -5.37
C LEU A 46 6.22 -0.01 -6.04
#